data_AF-A0A5B1CE05-F1
#
_entry.id   AF-A0A5B1CE05-F1
#
_cell.length_a   1.000
_cell.length_b   1.000
_cell.length_c   1.000
_cell.angle_alpha   90.00
_cell.angle_beta   90.00
_cell.angle_gamma   90.00
#
_symmetry.space_group_name_H-M   'P 1'
#
loop_
_entity.id
_entity.type
_entity.pdbx_description
1 polymer ?
#
loop_
_entity_poly.entity_id
_entity_poly.type
_entity_poly.pdbx_seq_one_letter_code
_entity_poly.pdbx_strand_id
1 'polypeptide(L)'
;MFRVIVLSSLFASLLLTATLKANTGDPIAIQRWPGEELTIETFSGLRLLIQSETGERLTDQNADITLLPGETCDHHLYRKANEEHPIWQRTSSKQGVPPNAVTVRSVRLCPVDQTTVLFIEVDGISILIVPPRWVDGESAYSSEEVVSADLLILPSTDPENLSSPSIQSLVAALKPQSILLSGLDIDDDSFAEVAEAIFPNAKQRTIEHNALAIRHQEDYQKQKSSIVRLSSKAWEMPEEIDERFQAMETACDYSQRVLTQLSTNRMNFKPSNGTHTPRWNAEHMMGRQLKFFSKIYYSIDPMIPIMDLNPAQMPDDYVPAHPTWDGAEEARQIKRVSQFCRRFAYLLDGMSLDDKPPAVRWPTLGALLEKMESHYQEHTANVVKKFELPDWPAEQPSVHATAPPITKPVLVP
;
A
#
# COMPACT_ATOMS: atom_id res chain seq x y z
N MET A 1 -9.79 38.83 54.98
CA MET A 1 -8.59 38.00 55.23
C MET A 1 -8.87 36.59 54.71
N PHE A 2 -8.88 36.41 53.38
CA PHE A 2 -9.07 35.11 52.73
C PHE A 2 -8.20 35.07 51.47
N ARG A 3 -7.17 34.23 51.50
CA ARG A 3 -6.27 33.83 50.41
C ARG A 3 -5.69 32.49 50.87
N VAL A 4 -5.45 31.45 50.10
CA VAL A 4 -5.64 31.08 48.69
C VAL A 4 -5.45 29.55 48.78
N ILE A 5 -6.36 28.74 48.24
CA ILE A 5 -6.08 27.32 47.99
C ILE A 5 -6.65 26.96 46.61
N VAL A 6 -5.82 26.22 45.86
CA VAL A 6 -6.12 25.41 44.68
C VAL A 6 -6.26 26.17 43.35
N LEU A 7 -5.27 26.00 42.47
CA LEU A 7 -5.50 25.44 41.13
C LEU A 7 -4.15 25.02 40.51
N SER A 8 -3.69 23.82 40.89
CA SER A 8 -2.56 23.13 40.25
C SER A 8 -3.06 21.82 39.65
N SER A 9 -3.89 21.90 38.60
CA SER A 9 -4.32 20.75 37.79
C SER A 9 -4.93 21.27 36.48
N LEU A 10 -4.11 21.48 35.44
CA LEU A 10 -4.47 21.33 34.01
C LEU A 10 -3.26 21.70 33.12
N PHE A 11 -2.22 20.87 33.13
CA PHE A 11 -1.19 20.87 32.08
C PHE A 11 -0.90 19.42 31.71
N ALA A 12 -1.94 18.75 31.24
CA ALA A 12 -1.84 17.52 30.46
C ALA A 12 -2.63 17.75 29.15
N SER A 13 -2.27 18.82 28.44
CA SER A 13 -2.72 19.06 27.07
C SER A 13 -2.04 18.01 26.19
N LEU A 14 -2.73 16.89 26.03
CA LEU A 14 -2.96 16.24 24.74
C LEU A 14 -1.86 16.46 23.71
N LEU A 15 -0.69 15.85 23.95
CA LEU A 15 0.17 15.40 22.86
C LEU A 15 -0.52 14.18 22.23
N LEU A 16 -1.65 14.42 21.55
CA LEU A 16 -2.14 13.54 20.51
C LEU A 16 -1.16 13.68 19.36
N THR A 17 -0.04 12.97 19.43
CA THR A 17 0.73 12.66 18.23
C THR A 17 -0.19 11.82 17.36
N ALA A 18 -0.81 12.47 16.37
CA ALA A 18 -1.45 11.78 15.28
C ALA A 18 -0.35 10.98 14.56
N THR A 19 -0.15 9.74 14.98
CA THR A 19 0.60 8.78 14.18
C THR A 19 -0.24 8.59 12.92
N LEU A 20 0.25 8.99 11.74
CA LEU A 20 -0.33 8.45 10.51
C LEU A 20 -0.09 6.95 10.55
N LYS A 21 -1.15 6.28 10.95
CA LYS A 21 -1.41 4.88 10.69
C LYS A 21 -1.91 4.82 9.24
N ALA A 22 -1.61 3.75 8.54
CA ALA A 22 -2.45 3.33 7.45
C ALA A 22 -3.86 3.27 8.03
N ASN A 23 -4.78 4.03 7.46
CA ASN A 23 -6.13 4.05 7.99
C ASN A 23 -6.78 2.73 7.59
N THR A 24 -7.74 2.28 8.39
CA THR A 24 -8.68 1.25 7.95
C THR A 24 -9.19 1.64 6.56
N GLY A 25 -8.90 0.80 5.55
CA GLY A 25 -9.33 1.02 4.16
C GLY A 25 -8.29 1.62 3.20
N ASP A 26 -7.02 1.78 3.60
CA ASP A 26 -5.95 2.00 2.61
C ASP A 26 -5.87 0.79 1.65
N PRO A 27 -5.64 1.01 0.34
CA PRO A 27 -5.70 -0.08 -0.62
C PRO A 27 -4.43 -0.92 -0.58
N ILE A 28 -4.60 -2.23 -0.68
CA ILE A 28 -3.52 -3.18 -0.99
C ILE A 28 -3.57 -3.54 -2.47
N ALA A 29 -2.41 -3.88 -3.02
CA ALA A 29 -2.35 -4.49 -4.34
C ALA A 29 -2.12 -5.99 -4.22
N ILE A 30 -2.86 -6.75 -5.02
CA ILE A 30 -2.62 -8.16 -5.28
C ILE A 30 -2.07 -8.24 -6.70
N GLN A 31 -0.93 -8.91 -6.87
CA GLN A 31 -0.37 -9.20 -8.18
C GLN A 31 -0.25 -10.70 -8.40
N ARG A 32 -0.75 -11.20 -9.52
CA ARG A 32 -0.55 -12.58 -9.99
C ARG A 32 0.72 -12.64 -10.83
N TRP A 33 1.51 -13.68 -10.68
CA TRP A 33 2.68 -13.90 -11.53
C TRP A 33 2.57 -15.25 -12.24
N PRO A 34 3.38 -15.50 -13.29
CA PRO A 34 3.51 -16.83 -13.86
C PRO A 34 3.81 -17.87 -12.76
N GLY A 35 3.29 -19.09 -12.91
CA GLY A 35 3.47 -20.14 -11.90
C GLY A 35 2.59 -19.98 -10.65
N GLU A 36 1.47 -19.25 -10.75
CA GLU A 36 0.47 -19.06 -9.69
C GLU A 36 0.99 -18.34 -8.44
N GLU A 37 2.16 -17.71 -8.51
CA GLU A 37 2.66 -16.91 -7.40
C GLU A 37 1.84 -15.63 -7.25
N LEU A 38 1.71 -15.16 -6.00
CA LEU A 38 0.98 -13.95 -5.67
C LEU A 38 1.85 -13.01 -4.85
N THR A 39 1.89 -11.75 -5.23
CA THR A 39 2.40 -10.68 -4.36
C THR A 39 1.24 -9.95 -3.71
N ILE A 40 1.38 -9.68 -2.41
CA ILE A 40 0.52 -8.74 -1.68
C ILE A 40 1.39 -7.56 -1.25
N GLU A 41 1.06 -6.36 -1.70
CA GLU A 41 1.81 -5.15 -1.41
C GLU A 41 0.93 -4.10 -0.74
N THR A 42 1.40 -3.57 0.40
CA THR A 42 0.67 -2.58 1.21
C THR A 42 1.00 -1.15 0.77
N PHE A 43 0.20 -0.18 1.22
CA PHE A 43 0.56 1.24 1.07
C PHE A 43 1.82 1.61 1.86
N SER A 44 2.06 0.96 3.00
CA SER A 44 3.28 1.13 3.80
C SER A 44 4.55 0.56 3.13
N GLY A 45 4.40 -0.09 1.97
CA GLY A 45 5.50 -0.66 1.18
C GLY A 45 5.99 -2.00 1.72
N LEU A 46 5.17 -2.70 2.51
CA LEU A 46 5.45 -4.08 2.92
C LEU A 46 4.99 -5.03 1.82
N ARG A 47 5.83 -6.01 1.49
CA ARG A 47 5.61 -6.92 0.37
C ARG A 47 5.71 -8.38 0.79
N LEU A 48 4.62 -9.12 0.61
CA LEU A 48 4.55 -10.55 0.86
C LEU A 48 4.49 -11.29 -0.48
N LEU A 49 5.33 -12.31 -0.65
CA LEU A 49 5.25 -13.24 -1.76
C LEU A 49 4.64 -14.55 -1.26
N ILE A 50 3.54 -14.98 -1.88
CA ILE A 50 2.92 -16.28 -1.67
C ILE A 50 3.34 -17.17 -2.83
N GLN A 51 4.14 -18.19 -2.54
CA GLN A 51 4.65 -19.12 -3.56
C GLN A 51 3.65 -20.21 -3.86
N SER A 52 3.57 -20.66 -5.11
CA SER A 52 2.83 -21.88 -5.44
C SER A 52 3.58 -23.11 -4.92
N GLU A 53 2.85 -24.15 -4.51
CA GLU A 53 3.43 -25.44 -4.13
C GLU A 53 4.13 -26.14 -5.31
N THR A 54 3.75 -25.78 -6.54
CA THR A 54 4.15 -26.50 -7.77
C THR A 54 5.14 -25.71 -8.66
N GLY A 55 5.36 -24.43 -8.36
CA GLY A 55 6.11 -23.51 -9.22
C GLY A 55 7.63 -23.62 -9.10
N GLU A 56 8.33 -23.39 -10.22
CA GLU A 56 9.73 -22.96 -10.17
C GLU A 56 9.78 -21.61 -9.46
N ARG A 57 10.57 -21.54 -8.38
CA ARG A 57 10.71 -20.36 -7.54
C ARG A 57 11.10 -19.13 -8.40
N LEU A 58 10.14 -18.23 -8.65
CA LEU A 58 10.54 -16.91 -9.11
C LEU A 58 11.21 -16.24 -7.93
N THR A 59 12.44 -15.78 -8.16
CA THR A 59 13.14 -14.95 -7.18
C THR A 59 12.72 -13.52 -7.43
N ASP A 60 11.50 -13.17 -7.03
CA ASP A 60 11.23 -11.76 -6.74
C ASP A 60 12.09 -11.37 -5.54
N GLN A 61 13.27 -10.84 -5.82
CA GLN A 61 14.30 -10.51 -4.82
C GLN A 61 13.87 -9.37 -3.89
N ASN A 62 12.72 -8.76 -4.14
CA ASN A 62 12.25 -7.58 -3.43
C ASN A 62 11.10 -7.87 -2.46
N ALA A 63 10.72 -9.14 -2.24
CA ALA A 63 9.76 -9.48 -1.20
C ALA A 63 10.40 -9.37 0.20
N ASP A 64 9.68 -8.78 1.16
CA ASP A 64 10.14 -8.71 2.54
C ASP A 64 10.04 -10.09 3.22
N ILE A 65 8.97 -10.82 2.89
CA ILE A 65 8.71 -12.18 3.35
C ILE A 65 8.15 -13.03 2.22
N THR A 66 8.58 -14.28 2.19
CA THR A 66 8.05 -15.33 1.33
C THR A 66 7.30 -16.34 2.19
N LEU A 67 6.10 -16.72 1.78
CA LEU A 67 5.23 -17.68 2.46
C LEU A 67 4.88 -18.83 1.52
N LEU A 68 4.87 -20.04 2.06
CA LEU A 68 4.38 -21.23 1.36
C LEU A 68 2.99 -21.59 1.91
N PRO A 69 2.00 -21.89 1.05
CA PRO A 69 0.75 -22.49 1.46
C PRO A 69 1.02 -23.75 2.30
N GLY A 70 0.23 -23.93 3.37
CA GLY A 70 0.36 -25.05 4.29
C GLY A 70 1.41 -24.89 5.41
N GLU A 71 2.37 -23.95 5.31
CA GLU A 71 3.28 -23.67 6.43
C GLU A 71 2.52 -23.07 7.61
N THR A 72 2.89 -23.47 8.84
CA THR A 72 2.35 -22.87 10.05
C THR A 72 3.03 -21.53 10.32
N CYS A 73 2.26 -20.45 10.23
CA CYS A 73 2.69 -19.09 10.48
C CYS A 73 1.81 -18.44 11.55
N ASP A 74 2.42 -17.65 12.43
CA ASP A 74 1.71 -16.79 13.38
C ASP A 74 2.62 -15.60 13.70
N HIS A 75 2.66 -14.62 12.79
CA HIS A 75 3.60 -13.49 12.83
C HIS A 75 2.97 -12.16 12.42
N HIS A 76 3.66 -11.08 12.77
CA HIS A 76 3.48 -9.73 12.28
C HIS A 76 4.69 -9.34 11.43
N LEU A 77 4.45 -8.82 10.23
CA LEU A 77 5.41 -8.08 9.43
C LEU A 77 5.14 -6.59 9.58
N TYR A 78 6.12 -5.82 10.06
CA TYR A 78 5.96 -4.38 10.25
C TYR A 78 7.30 -3.67 10.24
N ARG A 79 7.32 -2.34 10.12
CA ARG A 79 8.54 -1.54 10.24
C ARG A 79 8.29 -0.34 11.13
N LYS A 80 9.16 -0.11 12.11
CA LYS A 80 9.07 1.10 12.95
C LYS A 80 9.60 2.30 12.16
N ALA A 81 9.11 3.49 12.51
CA ALA A 81 9.63 4.72 11.93
C ALA A 81 11.15 4.84 12.14
N ASN A 82 11.84 5.37 11.12
CA ASN A 82 13.29 5.53 11.05
C ASN A 82 14.10 4.21 10.94
N GLU A 83 13.52 3.03 11.17
CA GLU A 83 14.21 1.76 10.96
C GLU A 83 14.43 1.48 9.47
N GLU A 84 15.55 0.85 9.14
CA GLU A 84 15.91 0.57 7.74
C GLU A 84 15.10 -0.60 7.16
N HIS A 85 14.94 -1.67 7.93
CA HIS A 85 14.35 -2.92 7.48
C HIS A 85 13.07 -3.28 8.23
N PRO A 86 12.12 -3.98 7.59
CA PRO A 86 10.97 -4.54 8.27
C PRO A 86 11.39 -5.65 9.25
N ILE A 87 10.49 -5.92 10.19
CA ILE A 87 10.63 -6.86 11.29
C ILE A 87 9.56 -7.94 11.10
N TRP A 88 9.99 -9.19 11.13
CA TRP A 88 9.12 -10.37 11.15
C TRP A 88 9.12 -10.97 12.56
N GLN A 89 8.00 -10.87 13.26
CA GLN A 89 7.92 -11.17 14.69
C GLN A 89 6.71 -12.05 15.02
N ARG A 90 6.89 -13.08 15.84
CA ARG A 90 5.78 -13.94 16.29
C ARG A 90 4.73 -13.15 17.08
N THR A 91 3.44 -13.44 16.85
CA THR A 91 2.32 -12.77 17.54
C THR A 91 2.30 -13.06 19.04
N SER A 92 2.77 -14.24 19.48
CA SER A 92 2.89 -14.63 20.89
C SER A 92 3.85 -13.76 21.73
N SER A 93 4.55 -12.82 21.11
CA SER A 93 5.29 -11.80 21.85
C SER A 93 4.32 -10.95 22.69
N LYS A 94 4.71 -10.56 23.91
CA LYS A 94 3.86 -9.72 24.81
C LYS A 94 3.58 -8.32 24.28
N GLN A 95 4.07 -7.98 23.08
CA GLN A 95 3.86 -6.69 22.44
C GLN A 95 2.56 -6.79 21.64
N GLY A 96 1.65 -5.82 21.85
CA GLY A 96 0.43 -5.74 21.03
C GLY A 96 0.76 -5.58 19.54
N VAL A 97 -0.25 -5.74 18.69
CA VAL A 97 -0.12 -5.64 17.22
C VAL A 97 0.42 -4.25 16.86
N PRO A 98 1.59 -4.16 16.19
CA PRO A 98 2.13 -2.88 15.74
C PRO A 98 1.17 -2.22 14.74
N PRO A 99 1.08 -0.88 14.70
CA PRO A 99 0.26 -0.21 13.69
C PRO A 99 0.76 -0.55 12.29
N ASN A 100 -0.18 -0.75 11.35
CA ASN A 100 0.08 -1.05 9.93
C ASN A 100 0.87 -2.34 9.73
N ALA A 101 0.86 -3.23 10.72
CA ALA A 101 1.46 -4.55 10.58
C ALA A 101 0.60 -5.41 9.65
N VAL A 102 1.26 -6.20 8.81
CA VAL A 102 0.63 -7.34 8.15
C VAL A 102 0.67 -8.49 9.13
N THR A 103 -0.49 -8.91 9.61
CA THR A 103 -0.63 -10.09 10.47
C THR A 103 -0.87 -11.30 9.59
N VAL A 104 -0.07 -12.34 9.76
CA VAL A 104 -0.12 -13.56 8.96
C VAL A 104 -0.28 -14.74 9.89
N ARG A 105 -1.38 -15.47 9.72
CA ARG A 105 -1.75 -16.62 10.54
C ARG A 105 -2.11 -17.82 9.68
N SER A 106 -1.71 -19.01 10.12
CA SER A 106 -2.22 -20.25 9.55
C SER A 106 -3.37 -20.74 10.43
N VAL A 107 -4.57 -20.73 9.86
CA VAL A 107 -5.81 -21.03 10.59
C VAL A 107 -6.42 -22.33 10.05
N ARG A 108 -7.11 -23.06 10.92
CA ARG A 108 -7.87 -24.26 10.52
C ARG A 108 -9.32 -23.87 10.35
N LEU A 109 -9.89 -24.17 9.19
CA LEU A 109 -11.29 -23.83 8.91
C LEU A 109 -12.28 -24.91 9.38
N CYS A 110 -11.81 -26.16 9.46
CA CYS A 110 -12.59 -27.31 9.87
C CYS A 110 -11.83 -28.08 10.97
N PRO A 111 -12.45 -28.49 12.08
CA PRO A 111 -11.79 -29.23 13.16
C PRO A 111 -11.34 -30.65 12.76
N VAL A 112 -12.04 -31.25 11.79
CA VAL A 112 -11.78 -32.62 11.32
C VAL A 112 -10.68 -32.65 10.26
N ASP A 113 -10.61 -31.60 9.45
CA ASP A 113 -9.59 -31.46 8.42
C ASP A 113 -8.31 -30.83 9.00
N GLN A 114 -7.16 -31.39 8.67
CA GLN A 114 -5.87 -30.83 9.05
C GLN A 114 -5.41 -29.72 8.09
N THR A 115 -6.16 -29.46 7.02
CA THR A 115 -5.86 -28.40 6.06
C THR A 115 -5.82 -27.03 6.76
N THR A 116 -4.65 -26.40 6.68
CA THR A 116 -4.43 -25.03 7.14
C THR A 116 -4.57 -24.08 5.95
N VAL A 117 -5.24 -22.95 6.17
CA VAL A 117 -5.27 -21.84 5.22
C VAL A 117 -4.44 -20.69 5.75
N LEU A 118 -3.98 -19.86 4.83
CA LEU A 118 -3.27 -18.64 5.18
C LEU A 118 -4.28 -17.49 5.33
N PHE A 119 -4.32 -16.90 6.51
CA PHE A 119 -5.12 -15.73 6.83
C PHE A 119 -4.22 -14.52 7.03
N ILE A 120 -4.48 -13.46 6.26
CA ILE A 120 -3.68 -12.24 6.27
C ILE A 120 -4.60 -11.07 6.62
N GLU A 121 -4.20 -10.30 7.63
CA GLU A 121 -4.88 -9.08 8.04
C GLU A 121 -3.95 -7.88 7.93
N VAL A 122 -4.39 -6.84 7.23
CA VAL A 122 -3.62 -5.61 7.02
C VAL A 122 -4.56 -4.45 6.75
N ASP A 123 -4.36 -3.32 7.41
CA ASP A 123 -5.11 -2.07 7.16
C ASP A 123 -6.64 -2.24 7.18
N GLY A 124 -7.13 -3.15 8.05
CA GLY A 124 -8.53 -3.52 8.19
C GLY A 124 -9.07 -4.50 7.14
N ILE A 125 -8.22 -4.91 6.20
CA ILE A 125 -8.52 -5.90 5.16
C ILE A 125 -8.19 -7.29 5.68
N SER A 126 -9.10 -8.22 5.44
CA SER A 126 -8.97 -9.64 5.72
C SER A 126 -8.87 -10.43 4.42
N ILE A 127 -7.80 -11.20 4.25
CA ILE A 127 -7.53 -12.01 3.07
C ILE A 127 -7.39 -13.47 3.50
N LEU A 128 -8.10 -14.36 2.83
CA LEU A 128 -7.99 -15.79 3.05
C LEU A 128 -7.46 -16.46 1.78
N ILE A 129 -6.38 -17.23 1.91
CA ILE A 129 -5.77 -17.97 0.80
C ILE A 129 -5.90 -19.46 1.10
N VAL A 130 -6.67 -20.14 0.26
CA VAL A 130 -6.95 -21.57 0.34
C VAL A 130 -5.83 -22.32 -0.40
N PRO A 131 -5.30 -23.44 0.12
CA PRO A 131 -4.33 -24.24 -0.61
C PRO A 131 -4.93 -24.81 -1.91
N PRO A 132 -4.12 -25.06 -2.95
CA PRO A 132 -4.62 -25.48 -4.27
C PRO A 132 -5.34 -26.84 -4.24
N ARG A 133 -5.03 -27.67 -3.24
CA ARG A 133 -5.70 -28.94 -2.96
C ARG A 133 -6.49 -28.81 -1.66
N TRP A 134 -7.75 -28.44 -1.79
CA TRP A 134 -8.70 -28.52 -0.69
C TRP A 134 -9.32 -29.91 -0.72
N VAL A 135 -9.12 -30.71 0.31
CA VAL A 135 -9.76 -32.03 0.36
C VAL A 135 -11.21 -31.83 0.77
N ASP A 136 -12.15 -32.28 -0.05
CA ASP A 136 -13.56 -32.35 0.32
C ASP A 136 -13.73 -33.26 1.53
N GLY A 137 -13.74 -32.65 2.72
CA GLY A 137 -14.26 -33.26 3.92
C GLY A 137 -15.76 -33.03 3.99
N GLU A 138 -16.53 -34.03 4.43
CA GLU A 138 -17.97 -33.87 4.72
C GLU A 138 -18.27 -32.79 5.80
N SER A 139 -17.24 -32.24 6.46
CA SER A 139 -17.38 -31.20 7.46
C SER A 139 -17.56 -29.81 6.85
N ALA A 140 -18.69 -29.19 7.14
CA ALA A 140 -18.93 -27.78 6.86
C ALA A 140 -17.92 -26.87 7.58
N TYR A 141 -17.65 -25.71 6.99
CA TYR A 141 -16.91 -24.61 7.61
C TYR A 141 -17.40 -24.33 9.03
N SER A 142 -16.49 -24.29 10.02
CA SER A 142 -16.89 -24.07 11.42
C SER A 142 -15.85 -23.31 12.25
N SER A 143 -15.03 -22.46 11.64
CA SER A 143 -14.02 -21.70 12.37
C SER A 143 -14.62 -20.49 13.07
N GLU A 144 -14.31 -20.33 14.36
CA GLU A 144 -14.59 -19.10 15.12
C GLU A 144 -13.51 -18.03 14.93
N GLU A 145 -12.33 -18.42 14.40
CA GLU A 145 -11.17 -17.51 14.25
C GLU A 145 -11.30 -16.59 13.03
N VAL A 146 -12.00 -17.04 11.99
CA VAL A 146 -12.27 -16.28 10.78
C VAL A 146 -13.78 -16.11 10.66
N VAL A 147 -14.26 -14.88 10.71
CA VAL A 147 -15.71 -14.60 10.65
C VAL A 147 -16.10 -14.03 9.28
N SER A 148 -15.15 -13.39 8.60
CA SER A 148 -15.33 -12.78 7.28
C SER A 148 -14.00 -12.70 6.55
N ALA A 149 -14.05 -12.52 5.24
CA ALA A 149 -12.91 -12.17 4.41
C ALA A 149 -13.32 -11.06 3.44
N ASP A 150 -12.47 -10.05 3.21
CA ASP A 150 -12.68 -9.08 2.14
C ASP A 150 -12.29 -9.69 0.79
N LEU A 151 -11.22 -10.49 0.77
CA LEU A 151 -10.75 -11.24 -0.39
C LEU A 151 -10.56 -12.73 -0.05
N LEU A 152 -11.19 -13.60 -0.82
CA LEU A 152 -10.90 -15.04 -0.85
C LEU A 152 -10.08 -15.37 -2.10
N ILE A 153 -8.93 -16.01 -1.94
CA ILE A 153 -8.07 -16.45 -3.05
C ILE A 153 -8.12 -17.97 -3.16
N LEU A 154 -8.47 -18.45 -4.35
CA LEU A 154 -8.58 -19.86 -4.72
C LEU A 154 -7.56 -20.16 -5.84
N PRO A 155 -6.37 -20.69 -5.52
CA PRO A 155 -5.27 -20.88 -6.47
C PRO A 155 -5.35 -22.18 -7.29
N SER A 156 -6.44 -22.95 -7.19
CA SER A 156 -6.55 -24.22 -7.90
C SER A 156 -6.78 -24.03 -9.40
N THR A 157 -6.16 -24.86 -10.22
CA THR A 157 -6.40 -25.00 -11.67
C THR A 157 -7.48 -26.03 -11.99
N ASP A 158 -7.98 -26.76 -10.99
CA ASP A 158 -8.99 -27.80 -11.17
C ASP A 158 -10.40 -27.24 -10.96
N PRO A 159 -11.23 -27.14 -12.02
CA PRO A 159 -12.59 -26.61 -11.93
C PRO A 159 -13.49 -27.41 -10.99
N GLU A 160 -13.27 -28.73 -10.85
CA GLU A 160 -14.08 -29.59 -9.97
C GLU A 160 -13.80 -29.25 -8.50
N ASN A 161 -12.53 -29.07 -8.14
CA ASN A 161 -12.12 -28.64 -6.80
C ASN A 161 -12.60 -27.23 -6.48
N LEU A 162 -12.50 -26.29 -7.44
CA LEU A 162 -13.01 -24.92 -7.24
C LEU A 162 -14.52 -24.89 -7.04
N SER A 163 -15.26 -25.78 -7.70
CA SER A 163 -16.72 -25.84 -7.64
C SER A 163 -17.24 -26.76 -6.53
N SER A 164 -16.37 -27.24 -5.64
CA SER A 164 -16.74 -28.26 -4.66
C SER A 164 -17.74 -27.76 -3.61
N PRO A 165 -18.54 -28.65 -3.00
CA PRO A 165 -19.46 -28.28 -1.92
C PRO A 165 -18.77 -27.60 -0.73
N SER A 166 -17.51 -27.94 -0.46
CA SER A 166 -16.73 -27.33 0.62
C SER A 166 -16.36 -25.88 0.31
N ILE A 167 -15.94 -25.57 -0.93
CA ILE A 167 -15.70 -24.19 -1.37
C ILE A 167 -16.98 -23.37 -1.37
N GLN A 168 -18.09 -23.92 -1.88
CA GLN A 168 -19.40 -23.24 -1.84
C GLN A 168 -19.82 -22.93 -0.40
N SER A 169 -19.65 -23.88 0.52
CA SER A 169 -19.95 -23.69 1.94
C SER A 169 -19.07 -22.62 2.57
N LEU A 170 -17.77 -22.60 2.23
CA LEU A 170 -16.82 -21.59 2.68
C LEU A 170 -17.23 -20.19 2.21
N VAL A 171 -17.56 -20.03 0.93
CA VAL A 171 -18.00 -18.76 0.33
C VAL A 171 -19.30 -18.29 0.95
N ALA A 172 -20.27 -19.19 1.16
CA ALA A 172 -21.54 -18.87 1.81
C ALA A 172 -21.37 -18.42 3.27
N ALA A 173 -20.41 -19.01 4.00
CA ALA A 173 -20.11 -18.65 5.38
C ALA A 173 -19.39 -17.30 5.49
N LEU A 174 -18.34 -17.09 4.70
CA LEU A 174 -17.50 -15.89 4.77
C LEU A 174 -18.10 -14.67 4.09
N LYS A 175 -18.93 -14.90 3.06
CA LYS A 175 -19.53 -13.86 2.19
C LYS A 175 -18.49 -12.84 1.70
N PRO A 176 -17.41 -13.29 1.05
CA PRO A 176 -16.32 -12.40 0.68
C PRO A 176 -16.75 -11.31 -0.31
N GLN A 177 -16.14 -10.13 -0.23
CA GLN A 177 -16.44 -9.04 -1.16
C GLN A 177 -15.91 -9.37 -2.56
N SER A 178 -14.73 -9.97 -2.61
CA SER A 178 -14.11 -10.46 -3.85
C SER A 178 -13.62 -11.89 -3.68
N ILE A 179 -13.76 -12.67 -4.75
CA ILE A 179 -13.17 -14.01 -4.87
C ILE A 179 -12.22 -13.97 -6.06
N LEU A 180 -10.95 -14.28 -5.85
CA LEU A 180 -9.94 -14.37 -6.89
C LEU A 180 -9.68 -15.84 -7.23
N LEU A 181 -10.01 -16.24 -8.46
CA LEU A 181 -9.68 -17.56 -9.00
C LEU A 181 -8.28 -17.48 -9.64
N SER A 182 -7.22 -17.53 -8.83
CA SER A 182 -5.85 -17.26 -9.32
C SER A 182 -5.21 -18.43 -10.08
N GLY A 183 -5.79 -19.63 -10.02
CA GLY A 183 -5.34 -20.76 -10.84
C GLY A 183 -5.87 -20.71 -12.29
N LEU A 184 -7.02 -20.07 -12.52
CA LEU A 184 -7.63 -19.99 -13.86
C LEU A 184 -7.11 -18.76 -14.62
N ASP A 185 -6.54 -18.96 -15.81
CA ASP A 185 -6.10 -17.85 -16.67
C ASP A 185 -7.27 -17.22 -17.46
N ILE A 186 -6.99 -16.12 -18.16
CA ILE A 186 -7.98 -15.39 -18.97
C ILE A 186 -8.53 -16.22 -20.13
N ASP A 187 -7.74 -17.18 -20.63
CA ASP A 187 -8.10 -18.08 -21.73
C ASP A 187 -8.78 -19.37 -21.23
N ASP A 188 -9.01 -19.51 -19.93
CA ASP A 188 -9.67 -20.69 -19.37
C ASP A 188 -11.19 -20.62 -19.58
N ASP A 189 -11.72 -21.55 -20.38
CA ASP A 189 -13.14 -21.65 -20.71
C ASP A 189 -14.01 -22.05 -19.51
N SER A 190 -13.42 -22.62 -18.44
CA SER A 190 -14.16 -23.06 -17.25
C SER A 190 -14.56 -21.92 -16.32
N PHE A 191 -13.96 -20.72 -16.47
CA PHE A 191 -14.16 -19.60 -15.54
C PHE A 191 -15.63 -19.25 -15.32
N ALA A 192 -16.44 -19.18 -16.38
CA ALA A 192 -17.84 -18.78 -16.28
C ALA A 192 -18.68 -19.85 -15.55
N GLU A 193 -18.39 -21.13 -15.78
CA GLU A 193 -19.06 -22.26 -15.12
C GLU A 193 -18.69 -22.31 -13.63
N VAL A 194 -17.40 -22.23 -13.31
CA VAL A 194 -16.89 -22.23 -11.94
C VAL A 194 -17.43 -21.03 -11.17
N ALA A 195 -17.44 -19.84 -11.77
CA ALA A 195 -17.96 -18.64 -11.13
C ALA A 195 -19.46 -18.77 -10.78
N GLU A 196 -20.27 -19.32 -11.70
CA GLU A 196 -21.69 -19.55 -11.45
C GLU A 196 -21.93 -20.63 -10.38
N ALA A 197 -21.09 -21.68 -10.34
CA ALA A 197 -21.19 -22.74 -9.35
C ALA A 197 -20.82 -22.27 -7.92
N ILE A 198 -19.75 -21.48 -7.79
CA ILE A 198 -19.25 -21.01 -6.49
C ILE A 198 -20.17 -19.96 -5.87
N PHE A 199 -20.55 -18.95 -6.66
CA PHE A 199 -21.36 -17.85 -6.17
C PHE A 199 -22.35 -17.35 -7.24
N PRO A 200 -23.52 -18.02 -7.36
CA PRO A 200 -24.52 -17.65 -8.34
C PRO A 200 -24.90 -16.17 -8.26
N ASN A 201 -25.00 -15.50 -9.41
CA ASN A 201 -25.31 -14.07 -9.54
C ASN A 201 -24.24 -13.07 -9.06
N ALA A 202 -23.04 -13.54 -8.69
CA ALA A 202 -21.91 -12.65 -8.43
C ALA A 202 -21.48 -11.90 -9.71
N LYS A 203 -20.93 -10.69 -9.54
CA LYS A 203 -20.39 -9.95 -10.68
C LYS A 203 -19.09 -10.59 -11.13
N GLN A 204 -19.06 -11.16 -12.33
CA GLN A 204 -17.84 -11.69 -12.91
C GLN A 204 -16.98 -10.55 -13.49
N ARG A 205 -15.67 -10.59 -13.24
CA ARG A 205 -14.69 -9.63 -13.77
C ARG A 205 -13.49 -10.40 -14.34
N THR A 206 -13.14 -10.12 -15.58
CA THR A 206 -11.85 -10.52 -16.17
C THR A 206 -10.97 -9.28 -16.23
N ILE A 207 -9.74 -9.41 -15.76
CA ILE A 207 -8.73 -8.35 -15.81
C ILE A 207 -7.57 -8.86 -16.68
N GLU A 208 -7.32 -8.16 -17.78
CA GLU A 208 -6.34 -8.54 -18.83
C GLU A 208 -4.88 -8.34 -18.40
N HIS A 209 -4.65 -7.96 -17.16
CA HIS A 209 -3.34 -7.81 -16.55
C HIS A 209 -3.35 -8.40 -15.14
N ASN A 210 -2.16 -8.43 -14.55
CA ASN A 210 -1.93 -9.19 -13.34
C ASN A 210 -2.19 -8.47 -12.01
N ALA A 211 -2.87 -7.32 -11.99
CA ALA A 211 -2.95 -6.47 -10.81
C ALA A 211 -4.40 -6.22 -10.39
N LEU A 212 -4.64 -6.25 -9.08
CA LEU A 212 -5.95 -6.00 -8.48
C LEU A 212 -5.80 -5.14 -7.22
N ALA A 213 -6.59 -4.08 -7.11
CA ALA A 213 -6.71 -3.32 -5.89
C ALA A 213 -7.79 -3.90 -4.99
N ILE A 214 -7.49 -4.01 -3.69
CA ILE A 214 -8.45 -4.42 -2.65
C ILE A 214 -8.42 -3.38 -1.53
N ARG A 215 -9.59 -3.08 -0.98
CA ARG A 215 -9.72 -2.31 0.27
C ARG A 215 -10.86 -2.85 1.10
N HIS A 216 -10.82 -2.56 2.40
CA HIS A 216 -11.97 -2.76 3.26
C HIS A 216 -13.05 -1.72 2.94
N GLN A 217 -14.31 -2.15 2.94
CA GLN A 217 -15.46 -1.29 2.68
C GLN A 217 -16.61 -1.61 3.65
N GLU A 218 -16.87 -0.72 4.60
CA GLU A 218 -17.92 -0.92 5.62
C GLU A 218 -19.33 -0.99 5.00
N ASP A 219 -19.62 -0.12 4.01
CA ASP A 219 -20.93 -0.04 3.36
C ASP A 219 -21.16 -1.10 2.26
N TYR A 220 -20.20 -2.01 2.04
CA TYR A 220 -20.24 -2.96 0.93
C TYR A 220 -21.22 -4.11 1.11
N GLN A 221 -21.81 -4.31 2.29
CA GLN A 221 -22.87 -5.31 2.47
C GLN A 221 -24.07 -5.08 1.52
N LYS A 222 -24.17 -3.89 0.90
CA LYS A 222 -25.17 -3.56 -0.12
C LYS A 222 -24.74 -3.87 -1.56
N GLN A 223 -23.44 -4.08 -1.82
CA GLN A 223 -22.93 -4.40 -3.15
C GLN A 223 -22.86 -5.92 -3.36
N LYS A 224 -23.05 -6.36 -4.60
CA LYS A 224 -22.87 -7.77 -4.96
C LYS A 224 -21.38 -8.10 -4.91
N SER A 225 -21.04 -9.23 -4.31
CA SER A 225 -19.70 -9.80 -4.39
C SER A 225 -19.26 -9.98 -5.85
N SER A 226 -17.96 -9.91 -6.08
CA SER A 226 -17.38 -10.14 -7.41
C SER A 226 -16.47 -11.36 -7.45
N ILE A 227 -16.53 -12.10 -8.54
CA ILE A 227 -15.57 -13.15 -8.86
C ILE A 227 -14.63 -12.60 -9.93
N VAL A 228 -13.34 -12.66 -9.64
CA VAL A 228 -12.28 -12.04 -10.44
C VAL A 228 -11.33 -13.13 -10.92
N ARG A 229 -10.93 -13.05 -12.19
CA ARG A 229 -9.71 -13.69 -12.69
C ARG A 229 -8.77 -12.62 -13.24
N LEU A 230 -7.47 -12.86 -13.09
CA LEU A 230 -6.40 -11.97 -13.54
C LEU A 230 -5.54 -12.72 -14.54
N SER A 231 -5.04 -12.02 -15.57
CA SER A 231 -3.92 -12.54 -16.36
C SER A 231 -2.68 -12.72 -15.49
N SER A 232 -1.77 -13.62 -15.88
CA SER A 232 -0.41 -13.69 -15.30
C SER A 232 0.53 -12.66 -15.92
N LYS A 233 0.11 -11.97 -16.98
CA LYS A 233 0.89 -10.94 -17.68
C LYS A 233 0.85 -9.61 -16.94
N ALA A 234 2.02 -9.04 -16.66
CA ALA A 234 2.13 -7.69 -16.12
C ALA A 234 1.54 -6.66 -17.08
N TRP A 235 0.83 -5.66 -16.54
CA TRP A 235 0.45 -4.50 -17.34
C TRP A 235 1.70 -3.72 -17.72
N GLU A 236 1.83 -3.40 -19.00
CA GLU A 236 2.91 -2.58 -19.53
C GLU A 236 2.37 -1.18 -19.75
N MET A 237 2.99 -0.20 -19.08
CA MET A 237 2.67 1.20 -19.27
C MET A 237 3.01 1.62 -20.71
N PRO A 238 2.13 2.34 -21.42
CA PRO A 238 2.46 2.89 -22.73
C PRO A 238 3.74 3.73 -22.67
N GLU A 239 4.64 3.55 -23.64
CA GLU A 239 6.01 4.12 -23.63
C GLU A 239 6.04 5.62 -23.32
N GLU A 240 5.20 6.42 -23.99
CA GLU A 240 5.15 7.88 -23.77
C GLU A 240 4.70 8.26 -22.34
N ILE A 241 3.81 7.48 -21.73
CA ILE A 241 3.38 7.67 -20.34
C ILE A 241 4.49 7.21 -19.40
N ASP A 242 5.15 6.09 -19.71
CA ASP A 242 6.26 5.55 -18.94
C ASP A 242 7.43 6.53 -18.85
N GLU A 243 7.83 7.15 -19.96
CA GLU A 243 8.86 8.18 -19.97
C GLU A 243 8.55 9.33 -19.01
N ARG A 244 7.28 9.80 -18.99
CA ARG A 244 6.84 10.88 -18.09
C ARG A 244 6.77 10.44 -16.63
N PHE A 245 6.37 9.20 -16.36
CA PHE A 245 6.44 8.62 -15.02
C PHE A 245 7.89 8.49 -14.54
N GLN A 246 8.80 8.00 -15.39
CA GLN A 246 10.22 7.88 -15.05
C GLN A 246 10.87 9.24 -14.78
N ALA A 247 10.51 10.29 -15.53
CA ALA A 247 10.98 11.64 -15.26
C ALA A 247 10.52 12.15 -13.87
N MET A 248 9.24 11.96 -13.55
CA MET A 248 8.69 12.26 -12.22
C MET A 248 9.39 11.46 -11.11
N GLU A 249 9.58 10.15 -11.29
CA GLU A 249 10.27 9.27 -10.35
C GLU A 249 11.73 9.67 -10.14
N THR A 250 12.42 10.09 -11.20
CA THR A 250 13.79 10.61 -11.13
C THR A 250 13.84 11.88 -10.29
N ALA A 251 12.87 12.78 -10.44
CA ALA A 251 12.76 13.97 -9.60
C ALA A 251 12.47 13.60 -8.13
N CYS A 252 11.58 12.65 -7.87
CA CYS A 252 11.32 12.10 -6.54
C CYS A 252 12.59 11.52 -5.91
N ASP A 253 13.36 10.73 -6.66
CA ASP A 253 14.61 10.12 -6.20
C ASP A 253 15.68 11.17 -5.85
N TYR A 254 15.76 12.25 -6.62
CA TYR A 254 16.62 13.37 -6.27
C TYR A 254 16.20 14.02 -4.94
N SER A 255 14.91 14.26 -4.73
CA SER A 255 14.38 14.78 -3.46
C SER A 255 14.71 13.85 -2.29
N GLN A 256 14.51 12.54 -2.48
CA GLN A 256 14.84 11.53 -1.48
C GLN A 256 16.31 11.60 -1.08
N ARG A 257 17.24 11.68 -2.05
CA ARG A 257 18.69 11.77 -1.77
C ARG A 257 19.05 13.02 -0.97
N VAL A 258 18.42 14.17 -1.27
CA VAL A 258 18.62 15.41 -0.49
C VAL A 258 18.09 15.25 0.93
N LEU A 259 16.87 14.73 1.07
CA LEU A 259 16.20 14.63 2.36
C LEU A 259 16.85 13.60 3.29
N THR A 260 17.28 12.44 2.80
CA THR A 260 17.90 11.37 3.61
C THR A 260 19.08 11.82 4.49
N GLN A 261 19.74 12.93 4.12
CA GLN A 261 20.86 13.48 4.88
C GLN A 261 20.43 14.31 6.11
N LEU A 262 19.14 14.65 6.22
CA LEU A 262 18.64 15.56 7.24
C LEU A 262 18.27 14.81 8.51
N SER A 263 18.82 15.26 9.64
CA SER A 263 18.38 14.83 10.97
C SER A 263 16.95 15.32 11.25
N THR A 264 16.30 14.75 12.26
CA THR A 264 14.98 15.22 12.73
C THR A 264 14.97 16.72 13.03
N ASN A 265 16.03 17.26 13.63
CA ASN A 265 16.15 18.69 13.92
C ASN A 265 16.18 19.53 12.62
N ARG A 266 16.99 19.13 11.63
CA ARG A 266 17.05 19.79 10.33
C ARG A 266 15.74 19.68 9.55
N MET A 267 15.03 18.56 9.63
CA MET A 267 13.70 18.41 9.04
C MET A 267 12.70 19.42 9.62
N ASN A 268 12.77 19.67 10.92
CA ASN A 268 11.89 20.60 11.64
C ASN A 268 12.41 22.04 11.70
N PHE A 269 13.55 22.34 11.06
CA PHE A 269 14.12 23.69 11.07
C PHE A 269 13.14 24.71 10.52
N LYS A 270 12.86 25.76 11.32
CA LYS A 270 12.01 26.89 10.97
C LYS A 270 12.88 28.09 10.57
N PRO A 271 13.02 28.37 9.26
CA PRO A 271 13.85 29.47 8.77
C PRO A 271 13.38 30.84 9.28
N SER A 272 14.31 31.68 9.72
CA SER A 272 14.01 33.07 10.13
C SER A 272 13.46 33.96 8.99
N ASN A 273 13.69 33.58 7.73
CA ASN A 273 13.17 34.30 6.56
C ASN A 273 11.69 34.00 6.24
N GLY A 274 11.01 33.20 7.06
CA GLY A 274 9.58 32.90 6.92
C GLY A 274 9.24 31.85 5.85
N THR A 275 10.23 31.21 5.22
CA THR A 275 9.99 30.10 4.28
C THR A 275 9.58 28.82 5.01
N HIS A 276 8.85 27.93 4.32
CA HIS A 276 8.44 26.64 4.89
C HIS A 276 9.61 25.75 5.33
N THR A 277 9.40 24.87 6.30
CA THR A 277 10.44 23.93 6.77
C THR A 277 10.81 22.89 5.71
N PRO A 278 11.96 22.20 5.82
CA PRO A 278 12.26 21.05 4.96
C PRO A 278 11.20 19.96 5.02
N ARG A 279 10.67 19.64 6.21
CA ARG A 279 9.57 18.67 6.35
C ARG A 279 8.30 19.08 5.63
N TRP A 280 7.89 20.34 5.73
CA TRP A 280 6.72 20.82 5.01
C TRP A 280 6.89 20.61 3.50
N ASN A 281 8.09 20.87 2.95
CA ASN A 281 8.35 20.66 1.53
C ASN A 281 8.23 19.16 1.17
N ALA A 282 8.75 18.26 1.98
CA ALA A 282 8.61 16.81 1.78
C ALA A 282 7.14 16.36 1.81
N GLU A 283 6.41 16.72 2.86
CA GLU A 283 4.99 16.38 3.03
C GLU A 283 4.13 17.01 1.93
N HIS A 284 4.44 18.23 1.50
CA HIS A 284 3.72 18.91 0.42
C HIS A 284 3.94 18.27 -0.95
N MET A 285 5.18 17.92 -1.29
CA MET A 285 5.52 17.23 -2.55
C MET A 285 4.73 15.92 -2.66
N MET A 286 4.91 15.03 -1.69
CA MET A 286 4.24 13.72 -1.71
C MET A 286 2.72 13.84 -1.53
N GLY A 287 2.23 14.74 -0.69
CA GLY A 287 0.80 14.93 -0.44
C GLY A 287 0.05 15.44 -1.68
N ARG A 288 0.68 16.28 -2.51
CA ARG A 288 0.10 16.73 -3.78
C ARG A 288 0.03 15.61 -4.80
N GLN A 289 1.13 14.88 -4.99
CA GLN A 289 1.19 13.75 -5.92
C GLN A 289 0.11 12.72 -5.55
N LEU A 290 0.11 12.26 -4.30
CA LEU A 290 -0.86 11.28 -3.80
C LEU A 290 -2.32 11.71 -4.03
N LYS A 291 -2.64 12.97 -3.73
CA LYS A 291 -4.00 13.50 -3.91
C LYS A 291 -4.45 13.54 -5.36
N PHE A 292 -3.57 13.89 -6.30
CA PHE A 292 -3.96 13.95 -7.71
C PHE A 292 -4.19 12.54 -8.27
N PHE A 293 -3.23 11.63 -8.08
CA PHE A 293 -3.33 10.27 -8.61
C PHE A 293 -4.45 9.46 -7.95
N SER A 294 -4.59 9.52 -6.62
CA SER A 294 -5.68 8.81 -5.93
C SER A 294 -7.08 9.29 -6.36
N LYS A 295 -7.24 10.57 -6.74
CA LYS A 295 -8.51 11.06 -7.32
C LYS A 295 -8.79 10.50 -8.70
N ILE A 296 -7.77 10.45 -9.55
CA ILE A 296 -7.89 9.85 -10.89
C ILE A 296 -8.27 8.39 -10.73
N TYR A 297 -7.50 7.64 -9.93
CA TYR A 297 -7.72 6.22 -9.69
C TYR A 297 -9.10 5.94 -9.08
N TYR A 298 -9.51 6.66 -8.03
CA TYR A 298 -10.85 6.53 -7.43
C TYR A 298 -11.99 6.72 -8.44
N SER A 299 -11.82 7.63 -9.41
CA SER A 299 -12.84 7.89 -10.42
C SER A 299 -13.01 6.76 -11.44
N ILE A 300 -12.02 5.86 -11.52
CA ILE A 300 -11.97 4.72 -12.43
C ILE A 300 -12.30 3.44 -11.66
N ASP A 301 -11.58 3.18 -10.57
CA ASP A 301 -11.85 2.10 -9.62
C ASP A 301 -11.97 2.69 -8.20
N PRO A 302 -13.20 2.74 -7.63
CA PRO A 302 -13.41 3.21 -6.28
C PRO A 302 -12.64 2.43 -5.22
N MET A 303 -12.10 1.22 -5.49
CA MET A 303 -11.23 0.49 -4.55
C MET A 303 -9.99 1.28 -4.14
N ILE A 304 -9.57 2.27 -4.93
CA ILE A 304 -8.53 3.21 -4.55
C ILE A 304 -9.18 4.43 -3.90
N PRO A 305 -9.11 4.61 -2.57
CA PRO A 305 -9.69 5.79 -1.92
C PRO A 305 -8.99 7.07 -2.35
N ILE A 306 -9.69 8.21 -2.24
CA ILE A 306 -9.06 9.52 -2.37
C ILE A 306 -8.21 9.77 -1.12
N MET A 307 -6.91 9.93 -1.29
CA MET A 307 -5.95 10.11 -0.19
C MET A 307 -5.42 11.55 -0.20
N ASP A 308 -5.62 12.29 0.89
CA ASP A 308 -5.18 13.68 1.02
C ASP A 308 -4.26 13.85 2.23
N LEU A 309 -2.95 13.84 1.97
CA LEU A 309 -1.91 14.06 2.98
C LEU A 309 -1.27 15.45 2.85
N ASN A 310 -1.97 16.41 2.23
CA ASN A 310 -1.42 17.76 2.06
C ASN A 310 -1.33 18.48 3.41
N PRO A 311 -0.16 19.06 3.76
CA PRO A 311 -0.07 19.92 4.93
C PRO A 311 -0.83 21.25 4.70
N ALA A 312 -1.17 21.91 5.80
CA ALA A 312 -1.65 23.29 5.76
C ALA A 312 -0.65 24.19 5.00
N GLN A 313 -1.16 25.11 4.18
CA GLN A 313 -0.33 25.88 3.24
C GLN A 313 0.44 27.02 3.91
N MET A 314 -0.11 27.65 4.94
CA MET A 314 0.56 28.75 5.62
C MET A 314 1.60 28.21 6.60
N PRO A 315 2.83 28.77 6.65
CA PRO A 315 3.85 28.33 7.59
C PRO A 315 3.39 28.33 9.06
N ASP A 316 2.56 29.30 9.45
CA ASP A 316 2.07 29.44 10.82
C ASP A 316 1.01 28.38 11.18
N ASP A 317 0.26 27.88 10.20
CA ASP A 317 -0.76 26.85 10.38
C ASP A 317 -0.18 25.42 10.28
N TYR A 318 1.09 25.30 9.90
CA TYR A 318 1.72 24.03 9.66
C TYR A 318 2.03 23.26 10.95
N VAL A 319 1.45 22.07 11.05
CA VAL A 319 1.80 21.06 12.05
C VAL A 319 2.37 19.83 11.33
N PRO A 320 3.64 19.45 11.61
CA PRO A 320 4.21 18.20 11.13
C PRO A 320 3.31 17.01 11.39
N ALA A 321 3.07 16.21 10.35
CA ALA A 321 2.37 14.94 10.50
C ALA A 321 3.20 13.97 11.36
N HIS A 322 4.53 14.01 11.18
CA HIS A 322 5.47 13.17 11.91
C HIS A 322 6.69 13.94 12.43
N PRO A 323 6.57 14.71 13.52
CA PRO A 323 7.66 15.56 14.01
C PRO A 323 8.93 14.79 14.39
N THR A 324 8.85 13.48 14.63
CA THR A 324 9.99 12.63 15.03
C THR A 324 10.69 11.93 13.86
N TRP A 325 10.12 11.96 12.65
CA TRP A 325 10.74 11.33 11.49
C TRP A 325 12.00 12.10 11.10
N ASP A 326 13.07 11.38 10.79
CA ASP A 326 14.22 12.00 10.16
C ASP A 326 13.98 12.14 8.65
N GLY A 327 14.96 12.69 7.94
CA GLY A 327 14.85 12.88 6.50
C GLY A 327 14.85 11.56 5.72
N ALA A 328 15.43 10.49 6.26
CA ALA A 328 15.40 9.17 5.63
C ALA A 328 14.00 8.57 5.67
N GLU A 329 13.26 8.72 6.77
CA GLU A 329 11.87 8.28 6.85
C GLU A 329 10.94 9.11 5.95
N GLU A 330 11.11 10.42 5.87
CA GLU A 330 10.36 11.27 4.93
C GLU A 330 10.66 10.90 3.46
N ALA A 331 11.93 10.60 3.14
CA ALA A 331 12.31 10.08 1.84
C ALA A 331 11.63 8.72 1.53
N ARG A 332 11.56 7.80 2.49
CA ARG A 332 10.80 6.55 2.33
C ARG A 332 9.32 6.82 2.05
N GLN A 333 8.71 7.82 2.70
CA GLN A 333 7.31 8.17 2.45
C GLN A 333 7.10 8.73 1.03
N ILE A 334 8.02 9.58 0.53
CA ILE A 334 8.03 10.01 -0.86
C ILE A 334 8.10 8.80 -1.81
N LYS A 335 9.00 7.86 -1.53
CA LYS A 335 9.13 6.63 -2.32
C LYS A 335 7.83 5.82 -2.34
N ARG A 336 7.18 5.63 -1.19
CA ARG A 336 5.89 4.92 -1.09
C ARG A 336 4.81 5.56 -1.95
N VAL A 337 4.70 6.89 -1.93
CA VAL A 337 3.73 7.61 -2.77
C VAL A 337 4.06 7.43 -4.26
N SER A 338 5.32 7.51 -4.63
CA SER A 338 5.76 7.27 -6.01
C SER A 338 5.43 5.83 -6.46
N GLN A 339 5.72 4.84 -5.61
CA GLN A 339 5.38 3.43 -5.84
C GLN A 339 3.88 3.22 -5.91
N PHE A 340 3.07 3.86 -5.06
CA PHE A 340 1.62 3.83 -5.17
C PHE A 340 1.14 4.34 -6.54
N CYS A 341 1.69 5.46 -7.02
CA CYS A 341 1.33 6.00 -8.33
C CYS A 341 1.67 5.01 -9.44
N ARG A 342 2.87 4.41 -9.42
CA ARG A 342 3.30 3.40 -10.40
C ARG A 342 2.44 2.12 -10.33
N ARG A 343 2.24 1.59 -9.13
CA ARG A 343 1.57 0.30 -8.86
C ARG A 343 0.13 0.26 -9.39
N PHE A 344 -0.58 1.38 -9.30
CA PHE A 344 -1.95 1.51 -9.77
C PHE A 344 -2.08 2.24 -11.11
N ALA A 345 -0.96 2.48 -11.81
CA ALA A 345 -0.98 3.16 -13.10
C ALA A 345 -1.68 2.36 -14.21
N TYR A 346 -1.92 1.06 -14.02
CA TYR A 346 -2.80 0.27 -14.91
C TYR A 346 -4.22 0.86 -15.01
N LEU A 347 -4.65 1.65 -14.04
CA LEU A 347 -5.94 2.36 -14.12
C LEU A 347 -5.91 3.50 -15.15
N LEU A 348 -4.75 3.85 -15.72
CA LEU A 348 -4.60 4.78 -16.83
C LEU A 348 -4.67 4.07 -18.19
N ASP A 349 -4.92 2.75 -18.22
CA ASP A 349 -5.01 2.00 -19.47
C ASP A 349 -6.03 2.62 -20.43
N GLY A 350 -5.63 2.75 -21.69
CA GLY A 350 -6.41 3.43 -22.74
C GLY A 350 -6.38 4.96 -22.71
N MET A 351 -5.70 5.60 -21.77
CA MET A 351 -5.46 7.05 -21.76
C MET A 351 -4.19 7.41 -22.55
N SER A 352 -4.20 8.54 -23.25
CA SER A 352 -3.05 9.17 -23.88
C SER A 352 -2.56 10.39 -23.08
N LEU A 353 -1.37 10.91 -23.39
CA LEU A 353 -0.86 12.12 -22.73
C LEU A 353 -1.71 13.37 -22.97
N ASP A 354 -2.46 13.42 -24.08
CA ASP A 354 -3.33 14.55 -24.44
C ASP A 354 -4.73 14.46 -23.83
N ASP A 355 -5.09 13.31 -23.26
CA ASP A 355 -6.39 13.14 -22.62
C ASP A 355 -6.48 13.89 -21.30
N LYS A 356 -7.68 14.40 -21.01
CA LYS A 356 -7.96 15.05 -19.73
C LYS A 356 -8.10 14.00 -18.63
N PRO A 357 -7.24 14.00 -17.60
CA PRO A 357 -7.38 13.07 -16.49
C PRO A 357 -8.67 13.34 -15.71
N PRO A 358 -9.43 12.30 -15.33
CA PRO A 358 -10.70 12.46 -14.64
C PRO A 358 -10.52 13.01 -13.22
N ALA A 359 -11.58 13.60 -12.67
CA ALA A 359 -11.67 14.12 -11.30
C ALA A 359 -10.63 15.19 -10.88
N VAL A 360 -9.75 15.63 -11.78
CA VAL A 360 -8.76 16.70 -11.55
C VAL A 360 -8.95 17.85 -12.55
N ARG A 361 -8.35 19.00 -12.25
CA ARG A 361 -8.50 20.23 -13.06
C ARG A 361 -7.38 20.43 -14.09
N TRP A 362 -6.50 19.45 -14.27
CA TRP A 362 -5.43 19.51 -15.26
C TRP A 362 -6.00 19.37 -16.67
N PRO A 363 -5.46 20.11 -17.66
CA PRO A 363 -5.96 20.08 -19.02
C PRO A 363 -5.67 18.73 -19.70
N THR A 364 -4.49 18.14 -19.46
CA THR A 364 -4.06 16.86 -20.04
C THR A 364 -3.27 16.04 -19.00
N LEU A 365 -3.12 14.73 -19.23
CA LEU A 365 -2.34 13.83 -18.38
C LEU A 365 -0.85 14.22 -18.43
N GLY A 366 -0.33 14.53 -19.62
CA GLY A 366 1.04 14.99 -19.81
C GLY A 366 1.34 16.25 -19.01
N ALA A 367 0.43 17.23 -19.00
CA ALA A 367 0.59 18.46 -18.22
C ALA A 367 0.60 18.21 -16.70
N LEU A 368 -0.17 17.23 -16.21
CA LEU A 368 -0.11 16.82 -14.81
C LEU A 368 1.24 16.18 -14.48
N LEU A 369 1.72 15.23 -15.29
CA LEU A 369 2.99 14.52 -15.06
C LEU A 369 4.18 15.48 -15.08
N GLU A 370 4.26 16.36 -16.08
CA GLU A 370 5.27 17.42 -16.15
C GLU A 370 5.20 18.37 -14.94
N LYS A 371 3.98 18.72 -14.49
CA LYS A 371 3.87 19.53 -13.28
C LYS A 371 4.39 18.79 -12.05
N MET A 372 4.14 17.48 -11.91
CA MET A 372 4.65 16.72 -10.78
C MET A 372 6.18 16.66 -10.80
N GLU A 373 6.80 16.46 -11.95
CA GLU A 373 8.27 16.54 -12.08
C GLU A 373 8.81 17.91 -11.62
N SER A 374 8.32 19.01 -12.22
CA SER A 374 8.77 20.37 -11.85
C SER A 374 8.47 20.72 -10.39
N HIS A 375 7.35 20.24 -9.84
CA HIS A 375 6.97 20.42 -8.44
C HIS A 375 8.02 19.84 -7.49
N TYR A 376 8.48 18.61 -7.74
CA TYR A 376 9.55 17.99 -6.96
C TYR A 376 10.87 18.76 -7.09
N GLN A 377 11.25 19.17 -8.31
CA GLN A 377 12.47 19.94 -8.55
C GLN A 377 12.46 21.30 -7.82
N GLU A 378 11.38 22.07 -7.94
CA GLU A 378 11.19 23.39 -7.32
C GLU A 378 11.31 23.31 -5.78
N HIS A 379 10.55 22.40 -5.16
CA HIS A 379 10.55 22.26 -3.70
C HIS A 379 11.85 21.68 -3.17
N THR A 380 12.52 20.79 -3.92
CA THR A 380 13.85 20.29 -3.53
C THR A 380 14.90 21.39 -3.59
N ALA A 381 14.91 22.22 -4.63
CA ALA A 381 15.79 23.38 -4.71
C ALA A 381 15.55 24.34 -3.54
N ASN A 382 14.30 24.52 -3.11
CA ASN A 382 13.97 25.31 -1.93
C ASN A 382 14.49 24.70 -0.63
N VAL A 383 14.58 23.38 -0.51
CA VAL A 383 15.23 22.71 0.63
C VAL A 383 16.74 22.94 0.60
N VAL A 384 17.40 22.71 -0.54
CA VAL A 384 18.85 22.88 -0.69
C VAL A 384 19.30 24.31 -0.34
N LYS A 385 18.57 25.33 -0.80
CA LYS A 385 18.87 26.73 -0.47
C LYS A 385 18.88 27.02 1.04
N LYS A 386 18.18 26.23 1.86
CA LYS A 386 18.16 26.42 3.32
C LYS A 386 19.49 26.06 3.97
N PHE A 387 20.29 25.20 3.35
CA PHE A 387 21.58 24.78 3.89
C PHE A 387 22.59 25.94 3.93
N GLU A 388 22.32 26.99 3.16
CA GLU A 388 23.13 28.21 3.07
C GLU A 388 22.67 29.31 4.03
N LEU A 389 21.58 29.10 4.79
CA LEU A 389 21.06 30.10 5.70
C LEU A 389 21.95 30.26 6.94
N PRO A 390 22.17 31.49 7.45
CA PRO A 390 23.03 31.72 8.62
C PRO A 390 22.57 31.01 9.89
N ASP A 391 21.26 30.75 10.02
CA ASP A 391 20.61 30.09 11.15
C ASP A 391 20.41 28.57 10.92
N TRP A 392 20.96 28.00 9.84
CA TRP A 392 20.87 26.57 9.58
C TRP A 392 21.53 25.74 10.70
N PRO A 393 20.89 24.66 11.20
CA PRO A 393 21.44 23.87 12.30
C PRO A 393 22.79 23.21 11.98
N ALA A 394 23.79 23.47 12.84
CA ALA A 394 25.18 23.01 12.69
C ALA A 394 25.40 21.50 12.93
N GLU A 395 24.39 20.76 13.39
CA GLU A 395 24.50 19.33 13.79
C GLU A 395 24.86 18.38 12.64
N GLN A 396 25.33 17.17 12.99
CA GLN A 396 25.71 16.14 12.01
C GLN A 396 24.50 15.59 11.22
N PRO A 397 24.71 15.14 9.96
CA PRO A 397 23.67 14.51 9.14
C PRO A 397 23.07 13.27 9.82
N SER A 398 21.91 12.80 9.32
CA SER A 398 21.25 11.59 9.86
C SER A 398 22.24 10.42 9.97
N VAL A 399 22.08 9.59 11.00
CA VAL A 399 22.85 8.34 11.19
C VAL A 399 22.65 7.35 10.04
N HIS A 400 21.63 7.54 9.21
CA HIS A 400 21.34 6.75 8.01
C HIS A 400 21.92 7.35 6.72
N ALA A 401 22.72 8.42 6.79
CA ALA A 401 23.33 9.05 5.62
C ALA A 401 24.52 8.24 5.07
N THR A 402 24.25 7.18 4.31
CA THR A 402 25.25 6.45 3.52
C THR A 402 25.31 6.90 2.05
N ALA A 403 24.47 7.88 1.67
CA ALA A 403 24.38 8.34 0.29
C ALA A 403 25.65 9.09 -0.16
N PRO A 404 26.11 8.88 -1.42
CA PRO A 404 27.22 9.64 -1.98
C PRO A 404 26.90 11.15 -1.99
N PRO A 405 27.92 12.03 -1.96
CA PRO A 405 27.73 13.46 -1.96
C PRO A 405 26.87 13.91 -3.15
N ILE A 406 25.90 14.79 -2.90
CA ILE A 406 25.02 15.34 -3.93
C ILE A 406 25.88 16.10 -4.93
N THR A 407 26.14 15.51 -6.10
CA THR A 407 26.53 16.28 -7.27
C THR A 407 25.28 17.03 -7.74
N LYS A 408 25.39 18.34 -7.96
CA LYS A 408 24.29 19.10 -8.57
C LYS A 408 23.88 18.37 -9.85
N PRO A 409 22.61 18.02 -10.04
CA PRO A 409 22.17 17.50 -11.33
C PRO A 409 22.56 18.56 -12.37
N VAL A 410 23.26 18.11 -13.41
CA VAL A 410 23.46 18.94 -14.60
C VAL A 410 22.06 19.08 -15.18
N LEU A 411 21.43 20.22 -14.91
CA LEU A 411 20.21 20.61 -15.61
C LEU A 411 20.59 20.66 -17.09
N VAL A 412 20.16 19.65 -17.84
CA VAL A 412 20.24 19.69 -19.30
C VAL A 412 19.27 20.78 -19.73
N PRO A 413 19.74 21.83 -20.43
CA PRO A 413 18.94 23.00 -20.76
C PRO A 413 17.82 22.71 -21.75
#